data_AF-A0A2R9T1Y2-F1
#
_entry.id   AF-A0A2R9T1Y2-F1
#
_cell.length_a   1.000
_cell.length_b   1.000
_cell.length_c   1.000
_cell.angle_alpha   90.00
_cell.angle_beta   90.00
_cell.angle_gamma   90.00
#
_symmetry.space_group_name_H-M   'P 1'
#
loop_
_entity.id
_entity.type
_entity.pdbx_description
1 polymer ?
#
loop_
_entity_poly.entity_id
_entity_poly.type
_entity_poly.pdbx_seq_one_letter_code
_entity_poly.pdbx_strand_id
1 'polypeptide(L)'
;MADPHGQATFYHYRLIKKIQISKSLLILYLGLPVLAAVAGIFTVSPYIPLYMLIAFPLMLWIQYVIGHTVLILLGAGYRKRWRFRLKLPWLGYIPDQHVSLRVFTLVQFYTCWVGIVLSAMMAFWLPLPLAIALAFWHLWLLLPRGYTMLRLTGQRKEGMLKMNEQDISYYMQ
;
A
#
# COMPACT_ATOMS: atom_id res chain seq x y z
N MET A 1 -2.49 -21.91 -51.32
CA MET A 1 -2.61 -20.55 -50.75
C MET A 1 -2.87 -20.74 -49.27
N ALA A 2 -1.90 -20.43 -48.42
CA ALA A 2 -1.96 -20.69 -46.98
C ALA A 2 -2.44 -19.42 -46.26
N ASP A 3 -3.58 -19.50 -45.58
CA ASP A 3 -4.05 -18.46 -44.67
C ASP A 3 -3.08 -18.34 -43.48
N PRO A 4 -2.55 -17.14 -43.17
CA PRO A 4 -1.76 -16.94 -41.97
C PRO A 4 -2.73 -16.85 -40.80
N HIS A 5 -3.09 -18.00 -40.23
CA HIS A 5 -3.74 -18.04 -38.93
C HIS A 5 -2.94 -17.16 -37.97
N GLY A 6 -3.56 -16.06 -37.52
CA GLY A 6 -3.00 -15.14 -36.56
C GLY A 6 -2.45 -15.94 -35.40
N GLN A 7 -1.12 -15.93 -35.27
CA GLN A 7 -0.42 -16.58 -34.18
C GLN A 7 -0.85 -15.89 -32.89
N ALA A 8 -1.94 -16.37 -32.30
CA ALA A 8 -2.33 -16.01 -30.96
C ALA A 8 -1.17 -16.43 -30.06
N THR A 9 -0.36 -15.46 -29.65
CA THR A 9 0.72 -15.69 -28.71
C THR A 9 0.06 -16.07 -27.39
N PHE A 10 -0.09 -17.38 -27.14
CA PHE A 10 -0.57 -17.91 -25.88
C PHE A 10 0.52 -17.72 -24.83
N TYR A 11 0.50 -16.56 -24.19
CA TYR A 11 1.33 -16.31 -23.01
C TYR A 11 0.92 -17.31 -21.91
N HIS A 12 1.78 -18.28 -21.64
CA HIS A 12 1.62 -19.22 -20.54
C HIS A 12 1.93 -18.52 -19.21
N TYR A 13 0.97 -17.75 -18.71
CA TYR A 13 1.10 -17.16 -17.38
C TYR A 13 0.91 -18.23 -16.33
N ARG A 14 2.00 -18.65 -15.67
CA ARG A 14 1.91 -19.59 -14.55
C ARG A 14 1.68 -18.81 -13.26
N LEU A 15 0.56 -19.09 -12.59
CA LEU A 15 0.32 -18.60 -11.23
C LEU A 15 1.29 -19.32 -10.28
N ILE A 16 2.26 -18.60 -9.75
CA ILE A 16 3.27 -19.18 -8.84
C ILE A 16 2.79 -19.13 -7.40
N LYS A 17 2.18 -18.01 -6.99
CA LYS A 17 1.85 -17.80 -5.59
C LYS A 17 0.56 -16.99 -5.45
N LYS A 18 -0.35 -17.51 -4.63
CA LYS A 18 -1.58 -16.85 -4.21
C LYS A 18 -1.49 -16.56 -2.72
N ILE A 19 -1.56 -15.29 -2.35
CA ILE A 19 -1.59 -14.86 -0.95
C ILE A 19 -3.04 -14.52 -0.60
N GLN A 20 -3.68 -15.40 0.16
CA GLN A 20 -4.98 -15.12 0.76
C GLN A 20 -4.76 -14.39 2.09
N ILE A 21 -5.50 -13.31 2.32
CA ILE A 21 -5.52 -12.64 3.62
C ILE A 21 -6.62 -13.27 4.47
N SER A 22 -6.23 -13.86 5.60
CA SER A 22 -7.19 -14.46 6.53
C SER A 22 -8.01 -13.37 7.22
N LYS A 23 -9.30 -13.66 7.45
CA LYS A 23 -10.21 -12.74 8.16
C LYS A 23 -9.71 -12.40 9.56
N SER A 24 -9.04 -13.33 10.24
CA SER A 24 -8.44 -13.12 11.57
C SER A 24 -7.34 -12.06 11.56
N LEU A 25 -6.45 -12.08 10.56
CA LEU A 25 -5.43 -11.05 10.38
C LEU A 25 -6.04 -9.68 10.09
N LEU A 26 -7.14 -9.65 9.32
CA LEU A 26 -7.86 -8.41 9.02
C LEU A 26 -8.51 -7.83 10.28
N ILE A 27 -9.12 -8.66 11.13
CA ILE A 27 -9.70 -8.22 12.42
C ILE A 27 -8.60 -7.68 13.34
N LEU A 28 -7.48 -8.38 13.48
CA LEU A 28 -6.34 -7.92 14.28
C LEU A 28 -5.81 -6.57 13.76
N TYR A 29 -5.72 -6.43 12.44
CA TYR A 29 -5.33 -5.20 11.77
C TYR A 29 -6.28 -4.04 12.06
N LEU A 30 -7.59 -4.27 12.02
CA LEU A 30 -8.60 -3.25 12.35
C LEU A 30 -8.69 -2.93 13.85
N GLY A 31 -8.28 -3.85 14.73
CA GLY A 31 -8.25 -3.63 16.18
C GLY A 31 -7.11 -2.70 16.62
N LEU A 32 -6.00 -2.67 15.89
CA LEU A 32 -4.80 -1.88 16.22
C LEU A 32 -5.07 -0.37 16.44
N PRO A 33 -5.79 0.34 15.56
CA PRO A 33 -6.09 1.77 15.74
C PRO A 33 -6.98 2.03 16.96
N VAL A 34 -7.92 1.12 17.25
CA VAL A 34 -8.81 1.24 18.41
C VAL A 34 -7.99 1.09 19.70
N LEU A 35 -7.13 0.08 19.77
CA LEU A 35 -6.23 -0.13 20.90
C LEU A 35 -5.27 1.05 21.08
N ALA A 36 -4.71 1.59 19.99
CA ALA A 36 -3.82 2.74 20.04
C ALA A 36 -4.54 4.02 20.49
N ALA A 37 -5.79 4.24 20.05
CA ALA A 37 -6.59 5.37 20.51
C ALA A 37 -6.85 5.29 22.02
N VAL A 38 -7.25 4.11 22.52
CA VAL A 38 -7.49 3.88 23.96
C VAL A 38 -6.19 4.08 24.76
N ALA A 39 -5.08 3.49 24.32
CA ALA A 39 -3.79 3.66 24.99
C ALA A 39 -3.31 5.12 24.98
N GLY A 40 -3.54 5.85 23.89
CA GLY A 40 -3.17 7.25 23.75
C GLY A 40 -3.96 8.19 24.67
N ILE A 41 -5.21 7.85 25.02
CA ILE A 41 -6.01 8.62 25.99
C ILE A 41 -5.31 8.65 27.35
N PHE A 42 -4.78 7.51 27.80
CA PHE A 42 -4.11 7.39 29.11
C PHE A 42 -2.68 7.94 29.11
N THR A 43 -1.98 7.87 27.97
CA THR A 43 -0.53 8.17 27.91
C THR A 43 -0.20 9.56 27.37
N VAL A 44 -1.00 10.09 26.45
CA VAL A 44 -0.68 11.34 25.74
C VAL A 44 -1.68 12.44 26.08
N SER A 45 -2.96 12.23 25.76
CA SER A 45 -4.00 13.24 25.97
C SER A 45 -5.39 12.64 25.77
N PRO A 46 -6.41 13.08 26.54
CA PRO A 46 -7.81 12.72 26.30
C PRO A 46 -8.31 13.07 24.90
N TYR A 47 -7.71 14.08 24.25
CA TYR A 47 -8.09 14.52 22.90
C TYR A 47 -7.39 13.77 21.77
N ILE A 48 -6.53 12.78 22.07
CA ILE A 48 -5.84 11.97 21.04
C ILE A 48 -6.78 11.35 19.99
N PRO A 49 -8.01 10.90 20.32
CA PRO A 49 -8.87 10.26 19.32
C PRO A 49 -9.30 11.27 18.23
N LEU A 50 -9.48 12.53 18.60
CA LEU A 50 -9.78 13.61 17.65
C LEU A 50 -8.60 13.84 16.71
N TYR A 51 -7.38 13.91 17.25
CA TYR A 51 -6.16 14.03 16.44
C TYR A 51 -5.99 12.82 15.51
N MET A 52 -6.28 11.60 15.98
CA MET A 52 -6.27 10.40 15.14
C MET A 52 -7.30 10.48 14.00
N LEU A 53 -8.49 10.99 14.26
CA LEU A 53 -9.53 11.13 13.24
C LEU A 53 -9.11 12.09 12.11
N ILE A 54 -8.40 13.17 12.45
CA ILE A 54 -7.89 14.15 11.49
C ILE A 54 -6.61 13.64 10.79
N ALA A 55 -5.73 12.97 11.54
CA ALA A 55 -4.48 12.43 11.02
C ALA A 55 -4.71 11.34 9.97
N PHE A 56 -5.80 10.57 10.07
CA PHE A 56 -6.12 9.51 9.12
C PHE A 56 -6.29 9.99 7.66
N PRO A 57 -7.26 10.88 7.34
CA PRO A 57 -7.42 11.38 5.97
C PRO A 57 -6.20 12.18 5.50
N LEU A 58 -5.56 12.92 6.41
CA LEU A 58 -4.33 13.66 6.11
C LEU A 58 -3.22 12.71 5.66
N MET A 59 -3.05 11.58 6.35
CA MET A 59 -2.01 10.63 6.00
C MET A 59 -2.32 9.83 4.74
N LEU A 60 -3.59 9.49 4.52
CA LEU A 60 -4.04 8.93 3.24
C LEU A 60 -3.75 9.88 2.07
N TRP A 61 -4.00 11.18 2.26
CA TRP A 61 -3.70 12.21 1.27
C TRP A 61 -2.20 12.30 0.98
N ILE A 62 -1.36 12.33 2.02
CA ILE A 62 0.10 12.32 1.88
C ILE A 62 0.57 11.11 1.06
N GLN A 63 0.13 9.91 1.41
CA GLN A 63 0.50 8.70 0.66
C GLN A 63 0.01 8.72 -0.79
N TYR A 64 -1.19 9.28 -1.02
CA TYR A 64 -1.72 9.46 -2.37
C TYR A 64 -0.83 10.38 -3.20
N VAL A 65 -0.45 11.54 -2.65
CA VAL A 65 0.41 12.51 -3.35
C VAL A 65 1.76 11.90 -3.69
N ILE A 66 2.40 11.21 -2.73
CA ILE A 66 3.70 10.55 -2.95
C ILE A 66 3.58 9.45 -4.02
N GLY A 67 2.56 8.59 -3.93
CA GLY A 67 2.34 7.54 -4.93
C GLY A 67 2.11 8.14 -6.32
N HIS A 68 1.33 9.22 -6.39
CA HIS A 68 1.03 9.92 -7.64
C HIS A 68 2.28 10.52 -8.28
N THR A 69 3.11 11.22 -7.50
CA THR A 69 4.34 11.86 -8.01
C THR A 69 5.36 10.83 -8.49
N VAL A 70 5.56 9.75 -7.73
CA VAL A 70 6.50 8.68 -8.12
C VAL A 70 6.07 8.04 -9.45
N LEU A 71 4.77 7.86 -9.68
CA LEU A 71 4.27 7.29 -10.94
C LEU A 71 4.32 8.25 -12.11
N ILE A 72 4.17 9.56 -11.87
CA ILE A 72 4.45 10.57 -12.90
C ILE A 72 5.92 10.49 -13.32
N LEU A 73 6.85 10.36 -12.37
CA LEU A 73 8.28 10.22 -12.62
C LEU A 73 8.63 8.93 -13.38
N LEU A 74 7.94 7.82 -13.12
CA LEU A 74 8.12 6.54 -13.83
C LEU A 74 7.53 6.53 -15.24
N GLY A 75 6.61 7.45 -15.56
CA GLY A 75 6.02 7.62 -16.88
C GLY A 75 4.51 7.38 -16.94
N ALA A 76 3.84 8.13 -17.84
CA ALA A 76 2.38 8.18 -17.96
C ALA A 76 1.70 6.83 -18.27
N GLY A 77 2.43 5.87 -18.85
CA GLY A 77 1.93 4.52 -19.13
C GLY A 77 1.62 3.71 -17.87
N TYR A 78 2.36 3.93 -16.77
CA TYR A 78 2.12 3.26 -15.49
C TYR A 78 0.95 3.91 -14.74
N ARG A 79 0.74 5.23 -14.87
CA ARG A 79 -0.34 5.97 -14.19
C ARG A 79 -1.73 5.41 -14.47
N LYS A 80 -2.05 5.09 -15.74
CA LYS A 80 -3.37 4.57 -16.13
C LYS A 80 -3.71 3.21 -15.48
N ARG A 81 -2.68 2.47 -15.02
CA ARG A 81 -2.84 1.14 -14.42
C ARG A 81 -3.08 1.17 -12.92
N TRP A 82 -3.04 2.34 -12.28
CA TRP A 82 -3.21 2.50 -10.84
C TRP A 82 -4.46 3.30 -10.53
N ARG A 83 -5.19 2.87 -9.49
CA ARG A 83 -6.41 3.53 -9.03
C ARG A 83 -6.37 3.64 -7.51
N PHE A 84 -7.02 4.68 -6.99
CA PHE A 84 -7.26 4.80 -5.57
C PHE A 84 -8.35 3.80 -5.17
N ARG A 85 -8.02 2.85 -4.29
CA ARG A 85 -8.98 1.90 -3.71
C ARG A 85 -9.06 2.12 -2.21
N LEU A 86 -10.30 2.28 -1.74
CA LEU A 86 -10.66 2.37 -0.32
C LEU A 86 -11.20 1.03 0.22
N LYS A 87 -10.88 -0.10 -0.42
CA LYS A 87 -11.33 -1.43 0.02
C LYS A 87 -10.28 -2.05 0.94
N LEU A 88 -10.69 -2.39 2.16
CA LEU A 88 -9.91 -3.24 3.07
C LEU A 88 -9.57 -4.57 2.38
N PRO A 89 -8.37 -5.13 2.57
CA PRO A 89 -7.27 -4.71 3.45
C PRO A 89 -6.33 -3.65 2.83
N TRP A 90 -6.61 -3.22 1.60
CA TRP A 90 -5.73 -2.35 0.83
C TRP A 90 -6.28 -0.93 0.72
N LEU A 91 -6.07 -0.13 1.77
CA LEU A 91 -6.39 1.30 1.75
C LEU A 91 -5.29 2.07 1.01
N GLY A 92 -5.64 2.73 -0.09
CA GLY A 92 -4.79 3.71 -0.79
C GLY A 92 -4.61 3.48 -2.28
N TYR A 93 -3.50 3.98 -2.82
CA TYR A 93 -3.21 4.00 -4.25
C TYR A 93 -2.53 2.70 -4.71
N ILE A 94 -3.22 1.89 -5.50
CA ILE A 94 -2.86 0.49 -5.78
C ILE A 94 -2.99 0.20 -7.29
N PRO A 95 -2.12 -0.63 -7.87
CA PRO A 95 -2.28 -1.07 -9.25
C PRO A 95 -3.54 -1.94 -9.42
N ASP A 96 -4.33 -1.59 -10.43
CA ASP A 96 -5.53 -2.30 -10.87
C ASP A 96 -5.21 -3.36 -11.93
N GLN A 97 -4.11 -3.18 -12.66
CA GLN A 97 -3.63 -4.10 -13.70
C GLN A 97 -2.32 -4.80 -13.30
N HIS A 98 -1.88 -5.74 -14.12
CA HIS A 98 -0.59 -6.40 -13.99
C HIS A 98 0.56 -5.37 -13.96
N VAL A 99 1.23 -5.27 -12.81
CA VAL A 99 2.38 -4.38 -12.63
C VAL A 99 3.59 -5.21 -12.19
N SER A 100 4.77 -4.81 -12.67
CA SER A 100 6.01 -5.46 -12.30
C SER A 100 6.29 -5.27 -10.81
N LEU A 101 6.79 -6.33 -10.18
CA LEU A 101 7.12 -6.31 -8.75
C LEU A 101 8.09 -5.19 -8.40
N ARG A 102 9.05 -4.88 -9.29
CA ARG A 102 10.03 -3.79 -9.11
C ARG A 102 9.39 -2.39 -9.01
N VAL A 103 8.38 -2.10 -9.83
CA VAL A 103 7.70 -0.80 -9.79
C VAL A 103 6.86 -0.69 -8.51
N PHE A 104 6.19 -1.78 -8.12
CA PHE A 104 5.43 -1.82 -6.89
C PHE A 104 6.31 -1.61 -5.65
N THR A 105 7.44 -2.33 -5.54
CA THR A 105 8.35 -2.18 -4.40
C THR A 105 9.01 -0.81 -4.35
N LEU A 106 9.34 -0.22 -5.50
CA LEU A 106 9.93 1.11 -5.58
C LEU A 106 8.95 2.19 -5.09
N VAL A 107 7.72 2.21 -5.62
CA VAL A 107 6.67 3.15 -5.15
C VAL A 107 6.46 3.01 -3.65
N GLN A 108 6.45 1.76 -3.15
CA GLN A 108 6.21 1.52 -1.74
C GLN A 108 7.37 1.91 -0.83
N PHE A 109 8.61 1.71 -1.30
CA PHE A 109 9.81 2.16 -0.60
C PHE A 109 9.84 3.69 -0.49
N TYR A 110 9.57 4.42 -1.58
CA TYR A 110 9.49 5.88 -1.55
C TYR A 110 8.34 6.37 -0.66
N THR A 111 7.17 5.76 -0.75
CA THR A 111 6.03 6.11 0.11
C THR A 111 6.35 5.89 1.58
N CYS A 112 7.07 4.81 1.91
CA CYS A 112 7.53 4.52 3.27
C CYS A 112 8.52 5.59 3.77
N TRP A 113 9.61 5.82 3.04
CA TRP A 113 10.66 6.76 3.44
C TRP A 113 10.17 8.19 3.52
N VAL A 114 9.49 8.67 2.47
CA VAL A 114 9.00 10.05 2.43
C VAL A 114 7.94 10.27 3.52
N GLY A 115 7.07 9.29 3.78
CA GLY A 115 6.09 9.41 4.87
C GLY A 115 6.73 9.44 6.27
N ILE A 116 7.83 8.70 6.50
CA ILE A 116 8.58 8.75 7.77
C ILE A 116 9.24 10.12 7.93
N VAL A 117 9.97 10.58 6.90
CA VAL A 117 10.67 11.87 6.93
C VAL A 117 9.66 13.01 7.11
N LEU A 118 8.56 12.98 6.39
CA LEU A 118 7.52 14.01 6.50
C LEU A 118 6.86 14.01 7.88
N SER A 119 6.58 12.83 8.45
CA SER A 119 6.03 12.73 9.82
C SER A 119 7.00 13.29 10.86
N ALA A 120 8.31 13.02 10.70
CA ALA A 120 9.34 13.57 11.58
C ALA A 120 9.48 15.10 11.44
N MET A 121 9.44 15.63 10.21
CA MET A 121 9.43 17.09 10.00
C MET A 121 8.18 17.74 10.59
N MET A 122 7.01 17.12 10.42
CA MET A 122 5.75 17.57 11.00
C MET A 122 5.79 17.59 12.52
N ALA A 123 6.54 16.69 13.17
CA ALA A 123 6.71 16.70 14.63
C ALA A 123 7.38 17.97 15.17
N PHE A 124 8.15 18.69 14.35
CA PHE A 124 8.76 19.96 14.75
C PHE A 124 7.78 21.13 14.72
N TRP A 125 6.78 21.08 13.83
CA TRP A 125 5.85 22.19 13.58
C TRP A 125 4.46 21.98 14.20
N LEU A 126 4.03 20.73 14.38
CA LEU A 126 2.70 20.37 14.87
C LEU A 126 2.74 19.94 16.34
N PRO A 127 1.60 20.03 17.04
CA PRO A 127 1.50 19.54 18.41
C PRO A 127 1.85 18.05 18.47
N LEU A 128 2.61 17.68 19.50
CA LEU A 128 3.14 16.31 19.69
C LEU A 128 2.06 15.20 19.54
N PRO A 129 0.83 15.35 20.08
CA PRO A 129 -0.23 14.34 19.90
C PRO A 129 -0.59 14.08 18.42
N LEU A 130 -0.58 15.12 17.59
CA LEU A 130 -0.91 15.02 16.17
C LEU A 130 0.22 14.37 15.37
N ALA A 131 1.47 14.68 15.71
CA ALA A 131 2.64 14.05 15.10
C ALA A 131 2.70 12.54 15.39
N ILE A 132 2.41 12.14 16.63
CA ILE A 132 2.31 10.72 17.03
C ILE A 132 1.18 10.02 16.25
N ALA A 133 0.01 10.66 16.15
CA ALA A 133 -1.11 10.11 15.39
C ALA A 133 -0.78 9.92 13.90
N LEU A 134 -0.07 10.87 13.28
CA LEU A 134 0.41 10.77 11.90
C LEU A 134 1.38 9.61 11.71
N ALA A 135 2.38 9.49 12.58
CA ALA A 135 3.35 8.40 12.54
C ALA A 135 2.68 7.03 12.73
N PHE A 136 1.72 6.94 13.64
CA PHE A 136 0.93 5.72 13.86
C PHE A 136 0.14 5.34 12.60
N TRP A 137 -0.61 6.28 12.00
CA TRP A 137 -1.35 6.00 10.78
C TRP A 137 -0.45 5.65 9.60
N HIS A 138 0.76 6.24 9.53
CA HIS A 138 1.75 5.87 8.53
C HIS A 138 2.11 4.38 8.62
N LEU A 139 2.55 3.97 9.80
CA LEU A 139 2.96 2.60 10.09
C LEU A 139 1.81 1.63 9.87
N TRP A 140 0.60 2.01 10.33
CA TRP A 140 -0.59 1.20 10.15
C TRP A 140 -0.94 0.98 8.68
N LEU A 141 -0.94 2.04 7.86
CA LEU A 141 -1.19 1.91 6.42
C LEU A 141 -0.09 1.13 5.68
N LEU A 142 1.15 1.14 6.20
CA LEU A 142 2.27 0.40 5.65
C LEU A 142 2.21 -1.11 5.99
N LEU A 143 1.63 -1.52 7.12
CA LEU A 143 1.58 -2.92 7.55
C LEU A 143 1.08 -3.91 6.48
N PRO A 144 -0.09 -3.73 5.83
CA PRO A 144 -0.56 -4.69 4.83
C PRO A 144 0.40 -4.75 3.63
N ARG A 145 0.97 -3.60 3.24
CA ARG A 145 1.90 -3.48 2.12
C ARG A 145 3.27 -4.09 2.43
N GLY A 146 3.76 -3.93 3.66
CA GLY A 146 4.98 -4.56 4.15
C GLY A 146 4.82 -6.08 4.21
N TYR A 147 3.68 -6.56 4.71
CA TYR A 147 3.39 -8.00 4.75
C TYR A 147 3.43 -8.67 3.37
N THR A 148 2.91 -8.00 2.34
CA THR A 148 2.98 -8.52 0.97
C THR A 148 4.37 -8.48 0.42
N MET A 149 5.09 -7.37 0.61
CA MET A 149 6.48 -7.26 0.21
C MET A 149 7.32 -8.37 0.82
N LEU A 150 7.19 -8.63 2.13
CA LEU A 150 7.91 -9.70 2.83
C LEU A 150 7.58 -11.10 2.29
N ARG A 151 6.30 -11.37 1.97
CA ARG A 151 5.91 -12.65 1.34
C ARG A 151 6.37 -12.79 -0.11
N LEU A 152 6.65 -11.69 -0.79
CA LEU A 152 7.07 -11.61 -2.19
C LEU A 152 8.59 -11.43 -2.37
N THR A 153 9.34 -11.05 -1.33
CA THR A 153 10.80 -10.82 -1.37
C THR A 153 11.63 -12.06 -1.76
N GLY A 154 11.06 -13.26 -1.64
CA GLY A 154 11.69 -14.50 -2.09
C GLY A 154 11.40 -14.91 -3.54
N GLN A 155 10.69 -14.09 -4.31
CA GLN A 155 10.31 -14.39 -5.71
C GLN A 155 11.13 -13.56 -6.70
N ARG A 156 11.45 -14.14 -7.86
CA ARG A 156 12.28 -13.49 -8.91
C ARG A 156 11.68 -12.15 -9.35
N LYS A 157 12.49 -11.14 -9.64
CA LYS A 157 12.04 -9.74 -9.84
C LYS A 157 11.23 -9.47 -11.13
N GLU A 158 11.01 -10.49 -11.97
CA GLU A 158 10.46 -10.36 -13.32
C GLU A 158 8.98 -10.73 -13.46
N GLY A 159 8.34 -11.25 -12.40
CA GLY A 159 6.92 -11.60 -12.49
C GLY A 159 5.97 -10.41 -12.33
N MET A 160 4.77 -10.61 -12.85
CA MET A 160 3.67 -9.66 -12.83
C MET A 160 2.79 -9.90 -11.61
N LEU A 161 2.55 -8.84 -10.84
CA LEU A 161 1.60 -8.84 -9.73
C LEU A 161 0.22 -8.42 -10.24
N LYS A 162 -0.78 -9.28 -10.00
CA LYS A 162 -2.19 -8.91 -10.08
C LYS A 162 -2.77 -8.89 -8.67
N MET A 163 -3.25 -7.74 -8.23
CA MET A 163 -3.94 -7.62 -6.95
C MET A 163 -5.44 -7.69 -7.18
N ASN A 164 -6.06 -8.73 -6.63
CA ASN A 164 -7.51 -8.92 -6.59
C ASN A 164 -8.04 -8.52 -5.20
N GLU A 165 -9.37 -8.40 -5.05
CA GLU A 165 -9.99 -7.83 -3.85
C GLU A 165 -9.62 -8.56 -2.54
N GLN A 166 -9.36 -9.86 -2.62
CA GLN A 166 -9.05 -10.72 -1.47
C GLN A 166 -7.72 -11.48 -1.61
N ASP A 167 -7.08 -11.37 -2.78
CA ASP A 167 -5.98 -12.23 -3.17
C ASP A 167 -4.93 -11.49 -3.97
N ILE A 168 -3.65 -11.74 -3.67
CA ILE A 168 -2.54 -11.32 -4.54
C ILE A 168 -2.09 -12.54 -5.33
N SER A 169 -2.22 -12.44 -6.65
CA SER A 169 -1.78 -13.44 -7.61
C SER A 169 -0.48 -12.99 -8.26
N TYR A 170 0.56 -13.78 -8.04
CA TYR A 170 1.85 -13.58 -8.68
C TYR A 170 1.97 -14.47 -9.92
N TYR A 171 2.06 -13.86 -11.10
CA TYR A 171 2.23 -14.54 -12.38
C TYR A 171 3.67 -14.41 -12.85
N MET A 172 4.23 -15.50 -13.36
CA MET A 172 5.50 -15.50 -14.08
C MET A 172 5.24 -15.90 -15.52
N GLN A 173 5.94 -15.24 -16.44
CA GLN A 173 5.97 -15.54 -17.87
C GLN A 173 7.15 -16.47 -18.17
#